data_AF-A0A2U3DWF9-F1
#
_entry.id   AF-A0A2U3DWF9-F1
#
_cell.length_a   1.000
_cell.length_b   1.000
_cell.length_c   1.000
_cell.angle_alpha   90.00
_cell.angle_beta   90.00
_cell.angle_gamma   90.00
#
_symmetry.space_group_name_H-M   'P 1'
#
loop_
_entity.id
_entity.type
_entity.pdbx_description
1 polymer ?
#
loop_
_entity_poly.entity_id
_entity_poly.type
_entity_poly.pdbx_seq_one_letter_code
_entity_poly.pdbx_strand_id
1 'polypeptide(L)'
;MTSRWNALDSRSVKVAGQSEAVALEQAQRSGATSQSQASPSTCANPSTPHVNLHAKLRSRERALKSGRTGTCVAFESQSTDTFFFRPALRLEQRNAPDLQFRSALPLSNREQHVRRVSRAVIAPVGPRPIVKMKSALALFALPAFTYAQQLCGQFESHSAFGFYVNNNEWGAAAGKGEQCTYVDNIKKDGVAWHTDWIWSGGDYNVKSYPYSGRELPTKPLVSNITRLPTRAQWQYNGNNVRANVAYDLFTAADPNHSGSSGDYELMVWVGNLGNVHPIGESRGTVTIDGRKWELFVGNNGAMKVFSFVAPSKVEDFDSDILPFFDHMTQKYNFPAKKQHLITFQFGTEPFTGTNAKFDVWYWNGEVH
;
A
#
# COMPACT_ATOMS: atom_id res chain seq x y z
N MET A 1 -34.30 54.83 -34.05
CA MET A 1 -35.13 55.64 -33.12
C MET A 1 -34.69 55.30 -31.70
N THR A 2 -34.60 56.31 -30.80
CA THR A 2 -34.75 56.27 -29.31
C THR A 2 -34.59 54.95 -28.54
N SER A 3 -33.91 54.81 -27.38
CA SER A 3 -33.07 55.67 -26.50
C SER A 3 -32.68 54.78 -25.29
N ARG A 4 -31.41 54.45 -24.99
CA ARG A 4 -30.37 55.17 -24.21
C ARG A 4 -30.65 55.36 -22.70
N TRP A 5 -29.72 54.85 -21.85
CA TRP A 5 -29.57 55.07 -20.37
C TRP A 5 -30.69 54.42 -19.49
N ASN A 6 -30.62 54.19 -18.16
CA ASN A 6 -29.57 53.99 -17.12
C ASN A 6 -30.27 53.45 -15.83
N ALA A 7 -29.62 53.11 -14.70
CA ALA A 7 -28.37 52.38 -14.39
C ALA A 7 -28.14 52.41 -12.84
N LEU A 8 -27.55 51.35 -12.24
CA LEU A 8 -27.01 51.27 -10.85
C LEU A 8 -27.92 51.67 -9.66
N ASP A 9 -28.15 50.78 -8.69
CA ASP A 9 -27.44 50.86 -7.38
C ASP A 9 -27.49 49.52 -6.64
N SER A 10 -26.44 49.31 -5.84
CA SER A 10 -26.28 48.35 -4.77
C SER A 10 -27.13 48.67 -3.53
N ARG A 11 -27.37 47.67 -2.66
CA ARG A 11 -27.07 47.75 -1.22
C ARG A 11 -27.33 46.45 -0.46
N SER A 12 -26.46 46.21 0.51
CA SER A 12 -26.47 45.08 1.43
C SER A 12 -27.35 45.35 2.66
N VAL A 13 -27.96 44.31 3.24
CA VAL A 13 -28.44 44.34 4.64
C VAL A 13 -28.01 43.06 5.38
N LYS A 14 -27.37 43.23 6.54
CA LYS A 14 -27.11 42.20 7.55
C LYS A 14 -27.95 42.52 8.79
N VAL A 15 -28.79 41.60 9.24
CA VAL A 15 -29.32 41.45 10.62
C VAL A 15 -29.69 39.94 10.72
N ALA A 16 -29.12 39.03 11.51
CA ALA A 16 -28.71 38.98 12.93
C ALA A 16 -29.84 38.67 13.92
N GLY A 17 -29.75 37.52 14.62
CA GLY A 17 -30.33 37.37 15.96
C GLY A 17 -31.32 36.21 16.19
N GLN A 18 -31.08 35.51 17.31
CA GLN A 18 -32.01 34.70 18.12
C GLN A 18 -32.53 33.38 17.50
N SER A 19 -32.21 32.17 18.00
CA SER A 19 -32.13 31.58 19.35
C SER A 19 -33.47 31.11 19.91
N GLU A 20 -33.62 29.80 20.08
CA GLU A 20 -34.11 29.23 21.34
C GLU A 20 -33.75 27.75 21.46
N ALA A 21 -33.46 27.33 22.68
CA ALA A 21 -33.25 25.93 23.05
C ALA A 21 -34.35 25.54 24.04
N VAL A 22 -34.90 24.33 23.91
CA VAL A 22 -35.76 23.72 24.93
C VAL A 22 -35.22 22.33 25.23
N ALA A 23 -35.12 22.02 26.51
CA ALA A 23 -34.52 20.80 27.06
C ALA A 23 -35.54 20.06 27.97
N LEU A 24 -35.02 19.05 28.69
CA LEU A 24 -35.70 18.14 29.65
C LEU A 24 -36.47 16.98 28.97
N GLU A 25 -36.11 15.71 29.21
CA GLU A 25 -36.21 14.93 30.48
C GLU A 25 -37.67 14.59 30.84
N GLN A 26 -38.04 13.41 31.37
CA GLN A 26 -37.25 12.35 32.03
C GLN A 26 -38.04 11.01 32.05
N ALA A 27 -37.43 9.98 32.65
CA ALA A 27 -38.02 8.97 33.55
C ALA A 27 -37.87 7.48 33.15
N GLN A 28 -37.33 6.72 34.10
CA GLN A 28 -37.15 5.27 34.03
C GLN A 28 -38.42 4.52 34.46
N ARG A 29 -38.57 3.25 34.06
CA ARG A 29 -38.69 2.08 34.97
C ARG A 29 -39.10 0.81 34.23
N SER A 30 -38.25 -0.21 34.27
CA SER A 30 -38.51 -1.47 35.00
C SER A 30 -37.44 -2.50 34.63
N GLY A 31 -36.79 -3.08 35.64
CA GLY A 31 -36.09 -4.35 35.47
C GLY A 31 -36.98 -5.47 36.00
N ALA A 32 -37.02 -6.60 35.28
CA ALA A 32 -37.50 -7.87 35.82
C ALA A 32 -36.73 -9.02 35.15
N THR A 33 -36.31 -9.96 35.98
CA THR A 33 -35.37 -11.05 35.70
C THR A 33 -36.04 -12.26 35.04
N SER A 34 -35.22 -13.25 34.66
CA SER A 34 -35.58 -14.64 34.33
C SER A 34 -36.13 -14.88 32.90
N GLN A 35 -35.87 -16.01 32.23
CA GLN A 35 -35.11 -17.21 32.63
C GLN A 35 -34.60 -17.93 31.36
N SER A 36 -33.33 -18.36 31.33
CA SER A 36 -32.80 -19.18 30.25
C SER A 36 -33.13 -20.66 30.50
N GLN A 37 -34.01 -21.26 29.71
CA GLN A 37 -34.21 -22.71 29.73
C GLN A 37 -33.17 -23.40 28.86
N ALA A 38 -32.15 -23.95 29.51
CA ALA A 38 -31.34 -25.02 28.95
C ALA A 38 -31.88 -26.37 29.45
N SER A 39 -31.86 -27.40 28.61
CA SER A 39 -32.19 -28.78 28.97
C SER A 39 -31.38 -29.76 28.13
N PRO A 40 -31.15 -30.99 28.62
CA PRO A 40 -29.79 -31.50 28.66
C PRO A 40 -29.39 -32.40 27.49
N SER A 41 -28.08 -32.51 27.31
CA SER A 41 -27.43 -33.54 26.51
C SER A 41 -27.69 -34.95 27.05
N THR A 42 -27.97 -35.89 26.14
CA THR A 42 -27.83 -37.32 26.40
C THR A 42 -27.03 -37.97 25.27
N CYS A 43 -25.87 -38.52 25.62
CA CYS A 43 -25.08 -39.37 24.74
C CYS A 43 -25.47 -40.84 25.00
N ALA A 44 -25.85 -41.57 23.95
CA ALA A 44 -25.94 -43.02 23.96
C ALA A 44 -25.14 -43.58 22.78
N ASN A 45 -24.37 -44.63 23.02
CA ASN A 45 -23.45 -45.25 22.07
C ASN A 45 -23.76 -46.78 22.02
N PRO A 46 -23.16 -47.59 21.13
CA PRO A 46 -23.78 -47.96 19.86
C PRO A 46 -24.09 -49.45 19.75
N SER A 47 -24.81 -49.85 18.70
CA SER A 47 -24.96 -51.25 18.30
C SER A 47 -24.50 -51.47 16.86
N THR A 48 -23.48 -52.30 16.69
CA THR A 48 -23.12 -52.97 15.43
C THR A 48 -23.50 -54.45 15.51
N PRO A 49 -23.71 -55.11 14.37
CA PRO A 49 -22.92 -56.33 14.13
C PRO A 49 -22.47 -56.55 12.67
N HIS A 50 -21.22 -57.01 12.51
CA HIS A 50 -20.78 -58.11 11.62
C HIS A 50 -20.90 -57.97 10.06
N VAL A 51 -20.03 -58.52 9.19
CA VAL A 51 -18.71 -59.20 9.33
C VAL A 51 -17.98 -59.39 7.96
N ASN A 52 -16.67 -59.69 8.05
CA ASN A 52 -15.73 -60.38 7.14
C ASN A 52 -14.79 -59.55 6.23
N LEU A 53 -13.57 -60.00 5.87
CA LEU A 53 -12.45 -60.73 6.56
C LEU A 53 -11.25 -60.80 5.58
N HIS A 54 -10.02 -60.92 6.11
CA HIS A 54 -8.70 -61.24 5.50
C HIS A 54 -7.74 -60.02 5.41
N ALA A 55 -6.74 -59.81 6.28
CA ALA A 55 -5.63 -60.66 6.80
C ALA A 55 -4.52 -60.92 5.75
N LYS A 56 -3.32 -60.31 5.86
CA LYS A 56 -2.09 -60.78 6.57
C LYS A 56 -0.98 -59.69 6.38
N LEU A 57 0.10 -59.49 7.16
CA LEU A 57 0.69 -60.09 8.39
C LEU A 57 1.72 -59.12 9.06
N ARG A 58 1.87 -59.19 10.41
CA ARG A 58 3.05 -59.14 11.33
C ARG A 58 4.42 -58.56 10.86
N SER A 59 5.31 -57.99 11.70
CA SER A 59 5.69 -58.19 13.14
C SER A 59 6.66 -57.06 13.60
N ARG A 60 7.05 -56.78 14.87
CA ARG A 60 6.80 -57.33 16.24
C ARG A 60 7.30 -56.33 17.32
N GLU A 61 6.67 -56.34 18.52
CA GLU A 61 7.20 -56.24 19.93
C GLU A 61 8.33 -55.21 20.30
N ARG A 62 8.49 -54.65 21.52
CA ARG A 62 8.07 -54.97 22.92
C ARG A 62 8.26 -53.67 23.77
N ALA A 63 7.29 -53.06 24.45
CA ALA A 63 6.61 -53.38 25.72
C ALA A 63 7.46 -53.34 27.02
N LEU A 64 7.11 -52.42 27.95
CA LEU A 64 7.28 -52.56 29.42
C LEU A 64 6.26 -51.69 30.19
N LYS A 65 5.71 -52.24 31.29
CA LYS A 65 4.73 -51.60 32.24
C LYS A 65 5.53 -50.99 33.42
N SER A 66 5.04 -50.17 34.35
CA SER A 66 3.76 -50.03 35.11
C SER A 66 3.77 -48.69 35.89
N GLY A 67 2.72 -48.13 36.53
CA GLY A 67 1.29 -48.45 36.65
C GLY A 67 0.68 -47.97 38.00
N ARG A 68 -0.53 -47.35 38.00
CA ARG A 68 -1.37 -46.93 39.16
C ARG A 68 -0.77 -45.83 40.09
N THR A 69 -1.51 -44.96 40.80
CA THR A 69 -2.94 -44.59 41.01
C THR A 69 -2.89 -43.09 41.45
N GLY A 70 -3.80 -42.16 41.14
CA GLY A 70 -5.24 -42.18 41.39
C GLY A 70 -5.60 -41.29 42.60
N THR A 71 -5.79 -39.97 42.40
CA THR A 71 -6.49 -39.07 43.35
C THR A 71 -6.96 -37.80 42.64
N CYS A 72 -8.23 -37.43 42.82
CA CYS A 72 -8.73 -36.09 42.51
C CYS A 72 -8.83 -35.29 43.82
N VAL A 73 -8.39 -34.04 43.81
CA VAL A 73 -8.61 -33.09 44.91
C VAL A 73 -9.15 -31.80 44.28
N ALA A 74 -10.35 -31.39 44.71
CA ALA A 74 -10.87 -30.07 44.41
C ALA A 74 -10.26 -29.06 45.38
N PHE A 75 -9.98 -27.85 44.91
CA PHE A 75 -9.79 -26.69 45.77
C PHE A 75 -10.58 -25.51 45.20
N GLU A 76 -11.26 -24.81 46.10
CA GLU A 76 -12.17 -23.71 45.83
C GLU A 76 -11.61 -22.41 46.42
N SER A 77 -11.98 -21.29 45.80
CA SER A 77 -11.66 -19.92 46.22
C SER A 77 -10.17 -19.52 46.08
N GLN A 78 -9.81 -18.25 45.89
CA GLN A 78 -10.59 -17.03 46.06
C GLN A 78 -10.08 -15.92 45.12
N SER A 79 -10.92 -14.93 44.83
CA SER A 79 -10.55 -13.71 44.12
C SER A 79 -9.70 -12.77 44.99
N THR A 80 -8.70 -12.10 44.40
CA THR A 80 -8.20 -10.81 44.90
C THR A 80 -7.83 -9.88 43.74
N ASP A 81 -8.04 -8.59 43.98
CA ASP A 81 -8.00 -7.52 42.99
C ASP A 81 -6.60 -6.99 42.64
N THR A 82 -6.57 -6.32 41.49
CA THR A 82 -5.66 -5.26 41.02
C THR A 82 -4.41 -4.91 41.86
N PHE A 83 -3.26 -4.89 41.19
CA PHE A 83 -2.28 -3.81 41.39
C PHE A 83 -1.70 -3.33 40.05
N PHE A 84 -1.87 -2.03 39.78
CA PHE A 84 -1.25 -1.35 38.65
C PHE A 84 0.26 -1.17 38.91
N PHE A 85 1.11 -1.57 37.96
CA PHE A 85 2.49 -1.11 37.89
C PHE A 85 2.71 -0.21 36.67
N ARG A 86 2.80 1.10 36.92
CA ARG A 86 3.45 2.06 36.04
C ARG A 86 4.94 2.12 36.38
N PRO A 87 5.87 1.97 35.43
CA PRO A 87 7.21 2.53 35.54
C PRO A 87 7.17 4.00 35.09
N ALA A 88 7.54 4.93 35.97
CA ALA A 88 7.82 6.30 35.56
C ALA A 88 9.24 6.37 34.99
N LEU A 89 9.38 6.72 33.70
CA LEU A 89 10.68 7.01 33.11
C LEU A 89 11.11 8.43 33.47
N ARG A 90 12.17 8.53 34.28
CA ARG A 90 12.79 9.78 34.71
C ARG A 90 13.62 10.37 33.56
N LEU A 91 13.42 11.67 33.30
CA LEU A 91 14.31 12.47 32.46
C LEU A 91 15.69 12.62 33.11
N GLU A 92 16.75 12.29 32.38
CA GLU A 92 18.06 12.91 32.57
C GLU A 92 18.52 13.57 31.26
N GLN A 93 19.01 14.79 31.36
CA GLN A 93 19.64 15.55 30.29
C GLN A 93 21.10 15.83 30.67
N ARG A 94 21.94 16.04 29.64
CA ARG A 94 23.34 16.52 29.69
C ARG A 94 24.34 15.43 30.12
N ASN A 95 25.56 15.33 29.56
CA ASN A 95 26.33 16.28 28.74
C ASN A 95 26.94 15.60 27.50
N ALA A 96 27.21 16.40 26.46
CA ALA A 96 28.14 16.09 25.38
C ALA A 96 29.35 17.04 25.45
N PRO A 97 30.58 16.62 25.11
CA PRO A 97 31.73 17.51 24.93
C PRO A 97 31.94 17.91 23.46
N ASP A 98 32.64 19.04 23.30
CA ASP A 98 32.70 19.83 22.08
C ASP A 98 33.63 19.33 20.96
N LEU A 99 33.32 19.87 19.77
CA LEU A 99 34.16 20.03 18.59
C LEU A 99 35.67 20.19 18.82
N GLN A 100 36.48 19.56 17.95
CA GLN A 100 37.54 20.29 17.23
C GLN A 100 37.67 19.86 15.76
N PHE A 101 37.54 20.85 14.88
CA PHE A 101 37.98 20.77 13.48
C PHE A 101 39.52 20.73 13.40
N ARG A 102 40.07 19.86 12.55
CA ARG A 102 41.38 20.10 11.93
C ARG A 102 41.36 19.76 10.44
N SER A 103 41.55 20.80 9.64
CA SER A 103 41.81 20.72 8.20
C SER A 103 43.28 20.34 7.94
N ALA A 104 43.53 19.45 6.98
CA ALA A 104 44.86 19.20 6.44
C ALA A 104 44.75 18.66 4.99
N LEU A 105 44.91 19.56 4.01
CA LEU A 105 45.27 19.19 2.64
C LEU A 105 46.79 19.03 2.54
N PRO A 106 47.30 18.04 1.79
CA PRO A 106 48.62 18.11 1.20
C PRO A 106 48.52 18.25 -0.33
N LEU A 107 48.87 19.42 -0.85
CA LEU A 107 49.23 19.60 -2.25
C LEU A 107 50.68 19.14 -2.45
N SER A 108 50.91 18.10 -3.26
CA SER A 108 52.22 17.84 -3.85
C SER A 108 52.11 16.83 -5.00
N ASN A 109 52.03 17.32 -6.24
CA ASN A 109 52.51 16.57 -7.40
C ASN A 109 53.38 17.50 -8.26
N ARG A 110 54.68 17.18 -8.33
CA ARG A 110 55.71 17.98 -8.98
C ARG A 110 56.49 17.09 -9.94
N GLU A 111 55.86 16.74 -11.06
CA GLU A 111 56.56 16.02 -12.14
C GLU A 111 57.38 16.98 -13.01
N GLN A 112 58.44 16.43 -13.60
CA GLN A 112 59.59 17.20 -14.05
C GLN A 112 59.54 17.53 -15.55
N HIS A 113 60.04 18.72 -15.91
CA HIS A 113 60.29 19.07 -17.30
C HIS A 113 61.36 18.17 -17.94
N VAL A 114 61.02 17.52 -19.05
CA VAL A 114 62.02 17.06 -20.04
C VAL A 114 61.97 17.99 -21.25
N ARG A 115 63.09 18.65 -21.52
CA ARG A 115 63.26 19.55 -22.67
C ARG A 115 63.33 18.75 -23.97
N ARG A 116 62.55 19.14 -24.99
CA ARG A 116 62.90 18.91 -26.40
C ARG A 116 63.02 20.25 -27.11
N VAL A 117 64.24 20.57 -27.53
CA VAL A 117 64.54 21.70 -28.41
C VAL A 117 64.21 21.28 -29.84
N SER A 118 63.25 21.94 -30.48
CA SER A 118 62.99 21.81 -31.92
C SER A 118 63.29 23.15 -32.59
N ARG A 119 64.20 23.13 -33.58
CA ARG A 119 64.56 24.32 -34.35
C ARG A 119 63.35 24.86 -35.10
N ALA A 120 63.10 26.17 -34.99
CA ALA A 120 62.23 26.87 -35.92
C ALA A 120 62.94 27.02 -37.28
N VAL A 121 62.27 26.62 -38.37
CA VAL A 121 62.65 26.96 -39.73
C VAL A 121 61.62 27.97 -40.25
N ILE A 122 62.08 29.16 -40.62
CA ILE A 122 61.22 30.22 -41.13
C ILE A 122 60.97 29.96 -42.62
N ALA A 123 59.71 29.78 -43.00
CA ALA A 123 59.26 29.73 -44.40
C ALA A 123 58.57 31.06 -44.78
N PRO A 124 58.74 31.56 -46.02
CA PRO A 124 58.21 32.85 -46.42
C PRO A 124 56.68 32.86 -46.56
N VAL A 125 56.07 34.01 -46.25
CA VAL A 125 54.62 34.21 -46.32
C VAL A 125 54.18 34.45 -47.77
N GLY A 126 53.45 33.49 -48.34
CA GLY A 126 52.66 33.69 -49.56
C GLY A 126 51.24 34.21 -49.24
N PRO A 127 50.59 34.96 -50.16
CA PRO A 127 49.26 35.49 -49.94
C PRO A 127 48.21 34.37 -49.91
N ARG A 128 47.40 34.32 -48.84
CA ARG A 128 46.29 33.36 -48.72
C ARG A 128 45.04 33.86 -49.46
N PRO A 129 44.28 32.98 -50.14
CA PRO A 129 43.01 33.36 -50.75
C PRO A 129 41.95 33.65 -49.69
N ILE A 130 41.09 34.64 -49.95
CA ILE A 130 39.96 35.00 -49.08
C ILE A 130 38.85 33.94 -49.27
N VAL A 131 38.87 32.91 -48.43
CA VAL A 131 37.77 31.94 -48.35
C VAL A 131 36.60 32.58 -47.58
N LYS A 132 35.50 32.86 -48.28
CA LYS A 132 34.25 33.34 -47.65
C LYS A 132 33.65 32.21 -46.80
N MET A 133 33.94 32.23 -45.50
CA MET A 133 33.40 31.28 -44.54
C MET A 133 31.90 31.55 -44.35
N LYS A 134 31.05 30.72 -44.97
CA LYS A 134 29.61 30.72 -44.69
C LYS A 134 29.38 30.08 -43.33
N SER A 135 29.09 30.89 -42.31
CA SER A 135 28.72 30.39 -40.98
C SER A 135 27.41 29.61 -41.04
N ALA A 136 27.50 28.29 -41.07
CA ALA A 136 26.36 27.41 -40.81
C ALA A 136 26.16 27.33 -39.30
N LEU A 137 25.12 28.00 -38.79
CA LEU A 137 24.72 27.90 -37.39
C LEU A 137 24.00 26.55 -37.18
N ALA A 138 24.77 25.52 -36.79
CA ALA A 138 24.20 24.24 -36.40
C ALA A 138 23.57 24.37 -35.00
N LEU A 139 22.24 24.43 -34.91
CA LEU A 139 21.54 24.24 -33.64
C LEU A 139 21.69 22.77 -33.22
N PHE A 140 22.64 22.50 -32.32
CA PHE A 140 22.66 21.26 -31.57
C PHE A 140 21.51 21.30 -30.56
N ALA A 141 20.40 20.64 -30.90
CA ALA A 141 19.36 20.32 -29.93
C ALA A 141 19.94 19.31 -28.92
N LEU A 142 20.32 19.80 -27.74
CA LEU A 142 20.65 18.92 -26.62
C LEU A 142 19.39 18.12 -26.25
N PRO A 143 19.46 16.78 -26.15
CA PRO A 143 18.35 16.01 -25.62
C PRO A 143 18.08 16.47 -24.19
N ALA A 144 16.86 16.89 -23.91
CA ALA A 144 16.44 17.18 -22.55
C ALA A 144 16.40 15.86 -21.77
N PHE A 145 17.42 15.63 -20.95
CA PHE A 145 17.39 14.56 -19.96
C PHE A 145 16.32 14.91 -18.93
N THR A 146 15.14 14.31 -19.08
CA THR A 146 14.09 14.32 -18.06
C THR A 146 14.61 13.50 -16.88
N TYR A 147 15.12 14.17 -15.86
CA TYR A 147 15.42 13.52 -14.58
C TYR A 147 14.12 12.97 -14.01
N ALA A 148 14.10 11.66 -13.72
CA ALA A 148 13.02 11.04 -12.98
C ALA A 148 12.84 11.78 -11.63
N GLN A 149 11.60 12.07 -11.24
CA GLN A 149 11.37 12.71 -9.94
C GLN A 149 11.62 11.68 -8.83
N GLN A 150 12.58 11.98 -7.97
CA GLN A 150 13.00 11.12 -6.87
C GLN A 150 12.18 11.46 -5.62
N LEU A 151 11.55 10.44 -5.02
CA LEU A 151 10.66 10.52 -3.87
C LEU A 151 11.18 9.55 -2.78
N CYS A 152 12.07 10.02 -1.90
CA CYS A 152 12.63 9.21 -0.81
C CYS A 152 12.13 9.64 0.58
N GLY A 153 11.43 10.77 0.69
CA GLY A 153 10.74 11.14 1.91
C GLY A 153 9.53 10.23 2.15
N GLN A 154 9.19 10.02 3.43
CA GLN A 154 8.23 9.00 3.87
C GLN A 154 6.88 9.05 3.13
N PHE A 155 6.40 10.25 2.79
CA PHE A 155 5.14 10.48 2.06
C PHE A 155 5.33 11.44 0.88
N GLU A 156 6.55 11.49 0.32
CA GLU A 156 6.81 12.30 -0.87
C GLU A 156 5.99 11.78 -2.05
N SER A 157 5.43 12.72 -2.80
CA SER A 157 4.52 12.43 -3.92
C SER A 157 4.72 13.41 -5.07
N HIS A 158 4.34 12.97 -6.26
CA HIS A 158 4.37 13.76 -7.48
C HIS A 158 3.10 13.48 -8.30
N SER A 159 2.39 14.54 -8.70
CA SER A 159 1.13 14.46 -9.43
C SER A 159 1.21 15.19 -10.76
N ALA A 160 0.71 14.56 -11.83
CA ALA A 160 0.56 15.16 -13.15
C ALA A 160 -0.54 14.45 -13.96
N PHE A 161 -1.20 15.17 -14.86
CA PHE A 161 -2.13 14.62 -15.87
C PHE A 161 -3.28 13.73 -15.34
N GLY A 162 -3.70 13.91 -14.07
CA GLY A 162 -4.74 13.10 -13.44
C GLY A 162 -4.22 11.83 -12.75
N PHE A 163 -2.91 11.68 -12.60
CA PHE A 163 -2.25 10.60 -11.87
C PHE A 163 -1.31 11.15 -10.81
N TYR A 164 -1.07 10.38 -9.76
CA TYR A 164 -0.09 10.68 -8.72
C TYR A 164 0.73 9.44 -8.35
N VAL A 165 1.98 9.64 -7.96
CA VAL A 165 2.87 8.60 -7.41
C VAL A 165 3.25 9.01 -5.99
N ASN A 166 3.31 8.06 -5.05
CA ASN A 166 3.68 8.30 -3.65
C ASN A 166 4.64 7.21 -3.15
N ASN A 167 5.66 7.59 -2.39
CA ASN A 167 6.61 6.65 -1.77
C ASN A 167 6.00 5.88 -0.59
N ASN A 168 5.13 6.54 0.19
CA ASN A 168 4.23 5.94 1.19
C ASN A 168 4.85 4.85 2.12
N GLU A 169 5.88 5.24 2.86
CA GLU A 169 6.53 4.45 3.92
C GLU A 169 5.77 4.48 5.25
N TRP A 170 4.45 4.23 5.20
CA TRP A 170 3.56 4.32 6.36
C TRP A 170 3.91 3.36 7.50
N GLY A 171 4.50 2.20 7.18
CA GLY A 171 4.83 1.12 8.11
C GLY A 171 6.32 1.02 8.49
N ALA A 172 7.17 1.95 8.04
CA ALA A 172 8.64 1.83 8.15
C ALA A 172 9.13 1.59 9.58
N ALA A 173 8.45 2.16 10.58
CA ALA A 173 8.75 1.98 12.00
C ALA A 173 8.65 0.52 12.51
N ALA A 174 7.98 -0.38 11.75
CA ALA A 174 7.91 -1.80 12.07
C ALA A 174 9.18 -2.59 11.70
N GLY A 175 10.19 -1.97 11.08
CA GLY A 175 11.44 -2.63 10.69
C GLY A 175 12.63 -1.68 10.59
N LYS A 176 13.60 -2.08 9.78
CA LYS A 176 14.80 -1.32 9.45
C LYS A 176 15.10 -1.46 7.97
N GLY A 177 15.40 -0.34 7.32
CA GLY A 177 15.54 -0.29 5.88
C GLY A 177 15.50 1.13 5.35
N GLU A 178 15.46 1.21 4.03
CA GLU A 178 15.31 2.43 3.25
C GLU A 178 14.58 2.08 1.95
N GLN A 179 13.86 3.05 1.41
CA GLN A 179 13.18 2.95 0.13
C GLN A 179 13.27 4.29 -0.59
N CYS A 180 13.26 4.26 -1.92
CA CYS A 180 13.02 5.45 -2.70
C CYS A 180 12.25 5.11 -3.97
N THR A 181 11.26 5.95 -4.28
CA THR A 181 10.38 5.80 -5.44
C THR A 181 10.74 6.84 -6.49
N TYR A 182 10.82 6.43 -7.75
CA TYR A 182 11.28 7.24 -8.88
C TYR A 182 10.19 7.29 -9.94
N VAL A 183 9.78 8.51 -10.31
CA VAL A 183 8.79 8.73 -11.36
C VAL A 183 9.50 8.87 -12.70
N ASP A 184 9.47 7.82 -13.51
CA ASP A 184 10.13 7.80 -14.81
C ASP A 184 9.36 8.61 -15.86
N ASN A 185 8.03 8.53 -15.86
CA ASN A 185 7.17 9.28 -16.79
C ASN A 185 5.71 9.32 -16.33
N ILE A 186 5.06 10.49 -16.31
CA ILE A 186 3.60 10.61 -16.19
C ILE A 186 3.02 11.26 -17.46
N LYS A 187 1.98 10.64 -18.03
CA LYS A 187 1.21 11.16 -19.18
C LYS A 187 -0.30 11.05 -18.89
N LYS A 188 -1.12 11.52 -19.84
CA LYS A 188 -2.60 11.48 -19.73
C LYS A 188 -3.17 10.06 -19.84
N ASP A 189 -2.45 9.16 -20.50
CA ASP A 189 -2.82 7.79 -20.83
C ASP A 189 -2.20 6.75 -19.89
N GLY A 190 -1.25 7.14 -19.02
CA GLY A 190 -0.65 6.26 -18.01
C GLY A 190 0.61 6.83 -17.38
N VAL A 191 1.17 6.08 -16.45
CA VAL A 191 2.37 6.41 -15.67
C VAL A 191 3.37 5.23 -15.68
N ALA A 192 4.65 5.56 -15.66
CA ALA A 192 5.76 4.64 -15.46
C ALA A 192 6.59 5.13 -14.28
N TRP A 193 6.95 4.21 -13.39
CA TRP A 193 7.67 4.50 -12.15
C TRP A 193 8.30 3.21 -11.61
N HIS A 194 9.29 3.35 -10.74
CA HIS A 194 9.85 2.22 -10.01
C HIS A 194 10.17 2.60 -8.57
N THR A 195 10.38 1.61 -7.71
CA THR A 195 10.80 1.80 -6.33
C THR A 195 11.88 0.79 -5.98
N ASP A 196 12.99 1.31 -5.47
CA ASP A 196 14.12 0.52 -4.99
C ASP A 196 14.06 0.51 -3.45
N TRP A 197 14.17 -0.67 -2.84
CA TRP A 197 14.05 -0.81 -1.39
C TRP A 197 14.88 -1.95 -0.78
N ILE A 198 15.13 -1.81 0.51
CA ILE A 198 15.67 -2.84 1.39
C ILE A 198 14.92 -2.78 2.72
N TRP A 199 14.35 -3.89 3.17
CA TRP A 199 13.57 -3.95 4.41
C TRP A 199 13.89 -5.22 5.21
N SER A 200 14.01 -5.06 6.53
CA SER A 200 14.34 -6.14 7.48
C SER A 200 13.60 -5.97 8.81
N GLY A 201 13.33 -7.09 9.49
CA GLY A 201 12.55 -7.12 10.73
C GLY A 201 11.05 -6.89 10.51
N GLY A 202 10.24 -7.16 11.52
CA GLY A 202 8.78 -7.04 11.44
C GLY A 202 8.22 -7.90 10.31
N ASP A 203 8.57 -9.19 10.29
CA ASP A 203 8.40 -10.08 9.13
C ASP A 203 6.94 -10.28 8.69
N TYR A 204 5.96 -9.90 9.53
CA TYR A 204 4.53 -9.94 9.25
C TYR A 204 3.89 -8.54 9.18
N ASN A 205 4.72 -7.49 9.11
CA ASN A 205 4.31 -6.10 9.00
C ASN A 205 4.76 -5.54 7.65
N VAL A 206 3.82 -4.99 6.89
CA VAL A 206 4.11 -4.16 5.72
C VAL A 206 4.90 -2.92 6.17
N LYS A 207 5.92 -2.52 5.40
CA LYS A 207 6.75 -1.33 5.68
C LYS A 207 6.31 -0.10 4.91
N SER A 208 5.74 -0.31 3.74
CA SER A 208 5.37 0.74 2.82
C SER A 208 4.31 0.22 1.85
N TYR A 209 3.62 1.12 1.17
CA TYR A 209 2.84 0.79 -0.02
C TYR A 209 3.09 1.86 -1.08
N PRO A 210 4.30 1.92 -1.67
CA PRO A 210 4.56 2.80 -2.81
C PRO A 210 3.61 2.45 -3.94
N TYR A 211 2.96 3.46 -4.52
CA TYR A 211 1.92 3.27 -5.54
C TYR A 211 1.91 4.39 -6.57
N SER A 212 1.28 4.10 -7.70
CA SER A 212 0.60 5.09 -8.53
C SER A 212 -0.91 5.06 -8.29
N GLY A 213 -1.57 6.21 -8.31
CA GLY A 213 -3.02 6.35 -8.15
C GLY A 213 -3.67 7.27 -9.18
N ARG A 214 -4.96 7.04 -9.43
CA ARG A 214 -5.80 7.88 -10.30
C ARG A 214 -6.49 8.96 -9.47
N GLU A 215 -6.43 10.21 -9.93
CA GLU A 215 -7.16 11.32 -9.30
C GLU A 215 -8.67 11.17 -9.52
N LEU A 216 -9.45 11.19 -8.44
CA LEU A 216 -10.91 11.01 -8.46
C LEU A 216 -11.61 12.30 -7.98
N PRO A 217 -11.85 13.30 -8.85
CA PRO A 217 -12.44 14.57 -8.45
C PRO A 217 -13.94 14.47 -8.09
N THR A 218 -14.66 13.49 -8.64
CA THR A 218 -16.12 13.34 -8.48
C THR A 218 -16.53 12.16 -7.58
N LYS A 219 -15.57 11.33 -7.14
CA LYS A 219 -15.74 10.20 -6.20
C LYS A 219 -17.11 9.47 -6.33
N PRO A 220 -17.39 8.83 -7.47
CA PRO A 220 -18.72 8.32 -7.78
C PRO A 220 -19.14 7.18 -6.85
N LEU A 221 -20.45 7.06 -6.62
CA LEU A 221 -21.03 5.83 -6.04
C LEU A 221 -20.65 4.63 -6.91
N VAL A 222 -20.22 3.52 -6.30
CA VAL A 222 -19.82 2.30 -7.03
C VAL A 222 -20.96 1.79 -7.92
N SER A 223 -22.22 1.92 -7.49
CA SER A 223 -23.39 1.56 -8.31
C SER A 223 -23.62 2.40 -9.57
N ASN A 224 -22.92 3.53 -9.70
CA ASN A 224 -23.02 4.43 -10.84
C ASN A 224 -21.83 4.27 -11.80
N ILE A 225 -20.81 3.50 -11.41
CA ILE A 225 -19.65 3.19 -12.25
C ILE A 225 -20.08 2.11 -13.24
N THR A 226 -19.80 2.34 -14.52
CA THR A 226 -20.11 1.43 -15.62
C THR A 226 -18.94 0.54 -15.99
N ARG A 227 -17.70 1.03 -15.82
CA ARG A 227 -16.44 0.28 -16.00
C ARG A 227 -15.31 0.87 -15.15
N LEU A 228 -14.37 0.01 -14.73
CA LEU A 228 -13.10 0.37 -14.11
C LEU A 228 -11.93 -0.27 -14.90
N PRO A 229 -11.69 0.12 -16.16
CA PRO A 229 -10.64 -0.48 -16.96
C PRO A 229 -9.27 -0.05 -16.43
N THR A 230 -8.33 -0.99 -16.44
CA THR A 230 -6.95 -0.78 -16.02
C THR A 230 -6.02 -1.73 -16.75
N ARG A 231 -4.80 -1.26 -16.98
CA ARG A 231 -3.67 -2.11 -17.32
C ARG A 231 -2.46 -1.79 -16.46
N ALA A 232 -1.81 -2.83 -15.96
CA ALA A 232 -0.52 -2.80 -15.28
C ALA A 232 0.49 -3.68 -16.01
N GLN A 233 1.65 -3.12 -16.35
CA GLN A 233 2.83 -3.83 -16.83
C GLN A 233 3.98 -3.60 -15.85
N TRP A 234 4.44 -4.68 -15.22
CA TRP A 234 5.40 -4.58 -14.11
C TRP A 234 6.34 -5.79 -14.02
N GLN A 235 7.48 -5.59 -13.35
CA GLN A 235 8.40 -6.65 -12.95
C GLN A 235 8.88 -6.48 -11.50
N TYR A 236 9.44 -7.54 -10.93
CA TYR A 236 10.12 -7.51 -9.64
C TYR A 236 11.47 -8.21 -9.73
N ASN A 237 12.50 -7.57 -9.17
CA ASN A 237 13.83 -8.14 -8.99
C ASN A 237 14.27 -7.99 -7.52
N GLY A 238 15.17 -8.85 -7.05
CA GLY A 238 15.76 -8.74 -5.70
C GLY A 238 16.01 -10.08 -5.03
N ASN A 239 16.56 -10.03 -3.81
CA ASN A 239 16.92 -11.22 -3.02
C ASN A 239 15.98 -11.37 -1.82
N ASN A 240 15.46 -12.60 -1.64
CA ASN A 240 14.55 -12.97 -0.52
C ASN A 240 13.35 -12.01 -0.36
N VAL A 241 12.83 -11.50 -1.49
CA VAL A 241 11.70 -10.56 -1.51
C VAL A 241 10.44 -11.24 -0.98
N ARG A 242 9.89 -10.65 0.08
CA ARG A 242 8.57 -10.94 0.64
C ARG A 242 7.73 -9.68 0.47
N ALA A 243 6.85 -9.69 -0.53
CA ALA A 243 6.04 -8.55 -0.94
C ALA A 243 4.84 -9.03 -1.77
N ASN A 244 3.78 -8.23 -1.86
CA ASN A 244 2.75 -8.41 -2.89
C ASN A 244 2.97 -7.41 -4.04
N VAL A 245 2.17 -7.57 -5.10
CA VAL A 245 1.88 -6.50 -6.07
C VAL A 245 0.38 -6.47 -6.24
N ALA A 246 -0.23 -5.32 -5.96
CA ALA A 246 -1.65 -5.20 -5.73
C ALA A 246 -2.23 -3.91 -6.33
N TYR A 247 -3.46 -4.03 -6.79
CA TYR A 247 -4.39 -2.91 -6.79
C TYR A 247 -4.96 -2.70 -5.40
N ASP A 248 -5.25 -1.45 -5.05
CA ASP A 248 -5.92 -1.07 -3.81
C ASP A 248 -6.96 0.02 -4.09
N LEU A 249 -8.18 -0.20 -3.60
CA LEU A 249 -9.36 0.64 -3.82
C LEU A 249 -10.17 0.73 -2.53
N PHE A 250 -10.16 1.89 -1.89
CA PHE A 250 -11.03 2.19 -0.76
C PHE A 250 -12.39 2.71 -1.22
N THR A 251 -13.43 2.33 -0.49
CA THR A 251 -14.75 2.95 -0.60
C THR A 251 -15.26 3.41 0.77
N ALA A 252 -16.01 4.50 0.78
CA ALA A 252 -16.64 5.02 2.00
C ALA A 252 -18.03 5.61 1.72
N ALA A 253 -18.88 5.62 2.76
CA ALA A 253 -20.19 6.24 2.70
C ALA A 253 -20.11 7.77 2.57
N ASP A 254 -19.17 8.41 3.30
CA ASP A 254 -18.80 9.80 3.09
C ASP A 254 -17.79 9.91 1.94
N PRO A 255 -18.11 10.58 0.81
CA PRO A 255 -17.14 10.82 -0.24
C PRO A 255 -15.95 11.67 0.23
N ASN A 256 -16.07 12.45 1.31
CA ASN A 256 -14.99 13.27 1.85
C ASN A 256 -14.06 12.53 2.83
N HIS A 257 -14.29 11.23 3.04
CA HIS A 257 -13.37 10.38 3.81
C HIS A 257 -11.93 10.48 3.27
N SER A 258 -10.94 10.36 4.17
CA SER A 258 -9.53 10.40 3.79
C SER A 258 -9.17 9.23 2.88
N GLY A 259 -8.26 9.43 1.92
CA GLY A 259 -7.77 8.37 1.04
C GLY A 259 -6.75 7.42 1.69
N SER A 260 -6.73 7.34 3.03
CA SER A 260 -5.83 6.49 3.82
C SER A 260 -6.51 5.22 4.34
N SER A 261 -7.83 5.12 4.17
CA SER A 261 -8.69 4.00 4.58
C SER A 261 -10.12 4.28 4.09
N GLY A 262 -11.06 3.37 4.34
CA GLY A 262 -12.49 3.56 4.09
C GLY A 262 -13.37 2.69 4.97
N ASP A 263 -14.65 2.55 4.60
CA ASP A 263 -15.54 1.52 5.17
C ASP A 263 -15.16 0.13 4.63
N TYR A 264 -14.72 0.08 3.37
CA TYR A 264 -14.30 -1.13 2.67
C TYR A 264 -13.01 -0.91 1.90
N GLU A 265 -12.25 -1.99 1.75
CA GLU A 265 -11.03 -2.10 0.96
C GLU A 265 -11.20 -3.26 -0.03
N LEU A 266 -10.98 -2.99 -1.32
CA LEU A 266 -10.85 -4.00 -2.36
C LEU A 266 -9.39 -4.03 -2.81
N MET A 267 -8.71 -5.15 -2.56
CA MET A 267 -7.41 -5.42 -3.15
C MET A 267 -7.48 -6.50 -4.23
N VAL A 268 -6.73 -6.30 -5.32
CA VAL A 268 -6.53 -7.33 -6.36
C VAL A 268 -5.04 -7.60 -6.51
N TRP A 269 -4.57 -8.68 -5.91
CA TRP A 269 -3.14 -9.04 -5.86
C TRP A 269 -2.76 -9.81 -7.14
N VAL A 270 -2.06 -9.14 -8.04
CA VAL A 270 -1.49 -9.72 -9.27
C VAL A 270 -0.10 -10.35 -9.05
N GLY A 271 0.52 -10.09 -7.90
CA GLY A 271 1.76 -10.73 -7.46
C GLY A 271 1.75 -11.08 -5.97
N ASN A 272 2.33 -12.23 -5.63
CA ASN A 272 2.65 -12.63 -4.26
C ASN A 272 4.05 -13.26 -4.27
N LEU A 273 5.03 -12.58 -3.66
CA LEU A 273 6.42 -12.97 -3.57
C LEU A 273 6.71 -13.40 -2.14
N GLY A 274 7.31 -14.58 -1.97
CA GLY A 274 7.76 -15.07 -0.66
C GLY A 274 6.64 -15.40 0.34
N ASN A 275 5.47 -15.81 -0.18
CA ASN A 275 4.32 -16.32 0.58
C ASN A 275 3.82 -15.35 1.67
N VAL A 276 3.63 -14.08 1.31
CA VAL A 276 2.91 -13.12 2.15
C VAL A 276 1.40 -13.41 2.09
N HIS A 277 0.65 -13.02 3.12
CA HIS A 277 -0.75 -13.38 3.27
C HIS A 277 -1.60 -12.10 3.40
N PRO A 278 -2.77 -12.00 2.73
CA PRO A 278 -3.69 -10.89 2.92
C PRO A 278 -4.36 -10.91 4.31
N ILE A 279 -5.09 -9.84 4.61
CA ILE A 279 -5.90 -9.74 5.83
C ILE A 279 -7.09 -10.70 5.77
N GLY A 280 -7.32 -11.44 6.86
CA GLY A 280 -8.50 -12.27 7.06
C GLY A 280 -8.31 -13.74 6.71
N GLU A 281 -9.41 -14.38 6.29
CA GLU A 281 -9.45 -15.83 6.02
C GLU A 281 -9.83 -16.08 4.55
N SER A 282 -9.24 -17.13 3.98
CA SER A 282 -9.64 -17.63 2.66
C SER A 282 -11.10 -18.08 2.67
N ARG A 283 -11.82 -17.68 1.63
CA ARG A 283 -13.18 -18.09 1.29
C ARG A 283 -13.20 -19.03 0.07
N GLY A 284 -12.02 -19.52 -0.31
CA GLY A 284 -11.80 -20.41 -1.45
C GLY A 284 -11.59 -19.68 -2.77
N THR A 285 -11.51 -20.46 -3.85
CA THR A 285 -11.27 -19.94 -5.21
C THR A 285 -12.56 -19.47 -5.87
N VAL A 286 -12.55 -18.23 -6.36
CA VAL A 286 -13.59 -17.64 -7.21
C VAL A 286 -13.06 -17.46 -8.64
N THR A 287 -13.96 -17.28 -9.61
CA THR A 287 -13.59 -16.91 -10.98
C THR A 287 -14.21 -15.56 -11.31
N ILE A 288 -13.38 -14.61 -11.73
CA ILE A 288 -13.77 -13.25 -12.13
C ILE A 288 -13.06 -12.96 -13.44
N ASP A 289 -13.84 -12.54 -14.44
CA ASP A 289 -13.45 -12.31 -15.83
C ASP A 289 -12.53 -13.41 -16.40
N GLY A 290 -12.99 -14.67 -16.31
CA GLY A 290 -12.26 -15.85 -16.78
C GLY A 290 -11.02 -16.27 -15.97
N ARG A 291 -10.53 -15.43 -15.04
CA ARG A 291 -9.37 -15.71 -14.19
C ARG A 291 -9.79 -16.25 -12.82
N LYS A 292 -9.02 -17.22 -12.30
CA LYS A 292 -9.17 -17.73 -10.93
C LYS A 292 -8.44 -16.84 -9.93
N TRP A 293 -9.09 -16.61 -8.80
CA TRP A 293 -8.56 -15.84 -7.66
C TRP A 293 -8.87 -16.58 -6.37
N GLU A 294 -7.93 -16.63 -5.42
CA GLU A 294 -8.26 -16.99 -4.04
C GLU A 294 -8.78 -15.74 -3.33
N LEU A 295 -9.98 -15.80 -2.78
CA LEU A 295 -10.61 -14.66 -2.10
C LEU A 295 -10.36 -14.74 -0.60
N PHE A 296 -9.71 -13.73 -0.03
CA PHE A 296 -9.60 -13.51 1.40
C PHE A 296 -10.57 -12.42 1.86
N VAL A 297 -11.22 -12.62 3.01
CA VAL A 297 -12.11 -11.62 3.62
C VAL A 297 -11.84 -11.50 5.11
N GLY A 298 -11.55 -10.28 5.56
CA GLY A 298 -11.27 -9.93 6.95
C GLY A 298 -11.62 -8.46 7.25
N ASN A 299 -11.15 -7.97 8.40
CA ASN A 299 -11.31 -6.58 8.82
C ASN A 299 -9.96 -5.98 9.22
N ASN A 300 -9.70 -4.73 8.85
CA ASN A 300 -8.61 -3.90 9.34
C ASN A 300 -9.21 -2.80 10.24
N GLY A 301 -9.25 -3.06 11.55
CA GLY A 301 -10.03 -2.25 12.48
C GLY A 301 -11.52 -2.29 12.14
N ALA A 302 -12.10 -1.15 11.77
CA ALA A 302 -13.50 -1.03 11.33
C ALA A 302 -13.70 -1.29 9.82
N MET A 303 -12.64 -1.20 9.02
CA MET A 303 -12.68 -1.36 7.56
C MET A 303 -12.79 -2.83 7.17
N LYS A 304 -13.69 -3.18 6.25
CA LYS A 304 -13.84 -4.56 5.77
C LYS A 304 -13.04 -4.79 4.49
N VAL A 305 -12.11 -5.74 4.53
CA VAL A 305 -11.12 -5.99 3.49
C VAL A 305 -11.50 -7.21 2.65
N PHE A 306 -11.41 -7.07 1.34
CA PHE A 306 -11.59 -8.12 0.34
C PHE A 306 -10.34 -8.19 -0.53
N SER A 307 -9.55 -9.26 -0.43
CA SER A 307 -8.33 -9.43 -1.21
C SER A 307 -8.46 -10.61 -2.16
N PHE A 308 -8.43 -10.33 -3.47
CA PHE A 308 -8.48 -11.34 -4.52
C PHE A 308 -7.05 -11.64 -5.00
N VAL A 309 -6.54 -12.83 -4.70
CA VAL A 309 -5.13 -13.19 -4.94
C VAL A 309 -5.00 -14.10 -6.16
N ALA A 310 -4.20 -13.68 -7.14
CA ALA A 310 -3.88 -14.53 -8.28
C ALA A 310 -3.05 -15.76 -7.83
N PRO A 311 -3.35 -16.98 -8.32
CA PRO A 311 -2.62 -18.19 -7.93
C PRO A 311 -1.16 -18.23 -8.45
N SER A 312 -0.79 -17.28 -9.30
CA SER A 312 0.53 -17.11 -9.92
C SER A 312 0.68 -15.67 -10.36
N LYS A 313 1.92 -15.18 -10.42
CA LYS A 313 2.28 -13.83 -10.88
C LYS A 313 1.66 -13.48 -12.25
N VAL A 314 1.14 -12.26 -12.38
CA VAL A 314 0.58 -11.69 -13.62
C VAL A 314 1.24 -10.35 -13.92
N GLU A 315 2.30 -10.36 -14.75
CA GLU A 315 3.16 -9.19 -15.02
C GLU A 315 2.58 -8.20 -16.05
N ASP A 316 1.71 -8.67 -16.94
CA ASP A 316 0.86 -7.83 -17.80
C ASP A 316 -0.59 -8.19 -17.49
N PHE A 317 -1.27 -7.29 -16.78
CA PHE A 317 -2.65 -7.44 -16.36
C PHE A 317 -3.47 -6.32 -16.99
N ASP A 318 -4.35 -6.67 -17.93
CA ASP A 318 -5.27 -5.78 -18.66
C ASP A 318 -6.68 -6.31 -18.40
N SER A 319 -7.53 -5.55 -17.71
CA SER A 319 -8.79 -6.03 -17.12
C SER A 319 -9.73 -4.88 -16.73
N ASP A 320 -10.99 -5.21 -16.41
CA ASP A 320 -11.89 -4.35 -15.62
C ASP A 320 -11.87 -4.75 -14.14
N ILE A 321 -11.92 -3.79 -13.21
CA ILE A 321 -12.02 -4.00 -11.76
C ILE A 321 -13.47 -4.04 -11.26
N LEU A 322 -14.44 -3.50 -12.01
CA LEU A 322 -15.85 -3.49 -11.61
C LEU A 322 -16.44 -4.90 -11.32
N PRO A 323 -16.09 -5.97 -12.07
CA PRO A 323 -16.53 -7.33 -11.76
C PRO A 323 -16.17 -7.84 -10.35
N PHE A 324 -15.15 -7.27 -9.71
CA PHE A 324 -14.79 -7.58 -8.31
C PHE A 324 -15.78 -6.94 -7.33
N PHE A 325 -16.17 -5.68 -7.55
CA PHE A 325 -17.24 -5.03 -6.80
C PHE A 325 -18.61 -5.70 -7.02
N ASP A 326 -18.89 -6.17 -8.24
CA ASP A 326 -20.09 -6.97 -8.52
C ASP A 326 -20.09 -8.26 -7.70
N HIS A 327 -18.96 -8.98 -7.64
CA HIS A 327 -18.83 -10.17 -6.81
C HIS A 327 -19.05 -9.86 -5.31
N MET A 328 -18.42 -8.80 -4.80
CA MET A 328 -18.60 -8.33 -3.42
C MET A 328 -20.07 -7.97 -3.13
N THR A 329 -20.75 -7.33 -4.08
CA THR A 329 -22.18 -6.96 -3.97
C THR A 329 -23.06 -8.19 -3.92
N GLN A 330 -22.88 -9.12 -4.87
CA GLN A 330 -23.72 -10.30 -5.04
C GLN A 330 -23.51 -11.41 -3.99
N LYS A 331 -22.29 -11.53 -3.44
CA LYS A 331 -21.92 -12.63 -2.52
C LYS A 331 -21.73 -12.21 -1.07
N TYR A 332 -21.39 -10.94 -0.83
CA TYR A 332 -21.06 -10.43 0.51
C TYR A 332 -21.86 -9.19 0.93
N ASN A 333 -22.91 -8.84 0.17
CA ASN A 333 -23.81 -7.72 0.42
C ASN A 333 -23.08 -6.37 0.51
N PHE A 334 -22.00 -6.18 -0.26
CA PHE A 334 -21.34 -4.87 -0.35
C PHE A 334 -22.36 -3.80 -0.83
N PRO A 335 -22.55 -2.70 -0.10
CA PRO A 335 -23.64 -1.76 -0.36
C PRO A 335 -23.26 -0.72 -1.42
N ALA A 336 -23.04 -1.15 -2.67
CA ALA A 336 -22.55 -0.31 -3.78
C ALA A 336 -23.35 0.98 -4.03
N LYS A 337 -24.65 1.01 -3.67
CA LYS A 337 -25.52 2.21 -3.74
C LYS A 337 -25.31 3.23 -2.61
N LYS A 338 -24.41 2.95 -1.67
CA LYS A 338 -24.11 3.75 -0.47
C LYS A 338 -22.60 3.91 -0.25
N GLN A 339 -21.78 3.57 -1.25
CA GLN A 339 -20.33 3.54 -1.14
C GLN A 339 -19.75 4.29 -2.34
N HIS A 340 -18.99 5.33 -2.06
CA HIS A 340 -18.27 6.12 -3.04
C HIS A 340 -16.88 5.53 -3.22
N LEU A 341 -16.41 5.41 -4.47
CA LEU A 341 -15.02 5.08 -4.76
C LEU A 341 -14.15 6.30 -4.42
N ILE A 342 -13.28 6.18 -3.41
CA ILE A 342 -12.48 7.30 -2.89
C ILE A 342 -11.00 7.20 -3.26
N THR A 343 -10.47 6.01 -3.55
CA THR A 343 -9.13 5.78 -4.12
C THR A 343 -9.17 4.74 -5.23
N PHE A 344 -8.20 4.81 -6.14
CA PHE A 344 -7.89 3.75 -7.10
C PHE A 344 -6.38 3.78 -7.34
N GLN A 345 -5.67 2.81 -6.76
CA GLN A 345 -4.21 2.75 -6.65
C GLN A 345 -3.68 1.39 -7.12
N PHE A 346 -2.40 1.36 -7.50
CA PHE A 346 -1.65 0.17 -7.85
C PHE A 346 -0.20 0.31 -7.39
N GLY A 347 0.32 -0.71 -6.72
CA GLY A 347 1.64 -0.67 -6.09
C GLY A 347 2.12 -2.01 -5.57
N THR A 348 3.03 -1.97 -4.59
CA THR A 348 3.59 -3.15 -3.91
C THR A 348 3.63 -2.90 -2.41
N GLU A 349 3.31 -3.91 -1.59
CA GLU A 349 3.53 -3.88 -0.14
C GLU A 349 4.76 -4.71 0.25
N PRO A 350 5.92 -4.08 0.53
CA PRO A 350 7.11 -4.77 1.02
C PRO A 350 6.99 -5.19 2.49
N PHE A 351 7.37 -6.43 2.79
CA PHE A 351 7.56 -6.91 4.16
C PHE A 351 9.06 -6.97 4.50
N THR A 352 9.83 -7.75 3.75
CA THR A 352 11.29 -7.95 3.92
C THR A 352 11.96 -8.31 2.61
N GLY A 353 13.24 -7.98 2.43
CA GLY A 353 14.00 -8.26 1.21
C GLY A 353 15.19 -7.32 1.04
N THR A 354 16.11 -7.66 0.13
CA THR A 354 17.31 -6.85 -0.15
C THR A 354 17.58 -6.71 -1.64
N ASN A 355 18.17 -5.58 -2.04
CA ASN A 355 18.35 -5.17 -3.45
C ASN A 355 17.06 -5.31 -4.27
N ALA A 356 15.92 -4.97 -3.66
CA ALA A 356 14.63 -5.18 -4.24
C ALA A 356 14.25 -3.98 -5.13
N LYS A 357 13.80 -4.28 -6.35
CA LYS A 357 13.28 -3.29 -7.30
C LYS A 357 11.94 -3.76 -7.82
N PHE A 358 10.90 -2.97 -7.56
CA PHE A 358 9.62 -3.07 -8.24
C PHE A 358 9.58 -1.99 -9.34
N ASP A 359 9.30 -2.40 -10.57
CA ASP A 359 9.43 -1.55 -11.76
C ASP A 359 8.13 -1.67 -12.57
N VAL A 360 7.43 -0.55 -12.73
CA VAL A 360 6.14 -0.41 -13.39
C VAL A 360 6.37 0.35 -14.68
N TRP A 361 6.51 -0.38 -15.78
CA TRP A 361 6.71 0.19 -17.12
C TRP A 361 5.49 0.93 -17.63
N TYR A 362 4.30 0.51 -17.19
CA TYR A 362 3.04 1.15 -17.51
C TYR A 362 1.99 0.82 -16.45
N TRP A 363 1.31 1.84 -15.96
CA TRP A 363 0.04 1.71 -15.28
C TRP A 363 -0.96 2.75 -15.77
N ASN A 364 -2.21 2.34 -15.97
CA ASN A 364 -3.35 3.24 -16.04
C ASN A 364 -4.54 2.67 -15.26
N GLY A 365 -5.47 3.53 -14.90
CA GLY A 365 -6.74 3.17 -14.30
C GLY A 365 -7.74 4.29 -14.57
N GLU A 366 -8.92 3.95 -15.10
CA GLU A 366 -9.96 4.92 -15.42
C GLU A 366 -11.27 4.58 -14.70
N VAL A 367 -12.17 5.55 -14.61
CA VAL A 367 -13.50 5.40 -14.00
C VAL A 367 -14.51 5.99 -14.99
N HIS A 368 -15.44 5.16 -15.45
CA HIS A 368 -16.43 5.48 -16.50
C HIS A 368 -17.86 5.43 -15.97
#